data_AF-D7JG66-F1
#
_entry.id   AF-D7JG66-F1
#
_cell.length_a   1.000
_cell.length_b   1.000
_cell.length_c   1.000
_cell.angle_alpha   90.00
_cell.angle_beta   90.00
_cell.angle_gamma   90.00
#
_symmetry.space_group_name_H-M   'P 1'
#
loop_
_entity.id
_entity.type
_entity.pdbx_description
1 polymer ?
#
loop_
_entity_poly.entity_id
_entity_poly.type
_entity_poly.pdbx_seq_one_letter_code
_entity_poly.pdbx_strand_id
1 'polypeptide(L)'
;MKKQIFSIATLMVVLAVVIMTGCNKKESPSIKKQWIIKTISQEPEMFDISVTQSGYMIDAEQDSTLAQKANLPKDTYFINASVQIVEINETSKNSGTIRLKFIDNNGDTEEKLLRYSDLTNSSVIFYSEFYDSVPIIANAATSKITPHNR
;
A
#
# COMPACT_ATOMS: atom_id res chain seq x y z
N MET A 1 -0.94 -6.84 58.82
CA MET A 1 -1.72 -6.65 57.56
C MET A 1 -0.85 -5.85 56.59
N LYS A 2 -0.33 -6.50 55.54
CA LYS A 2 0.47 -5.85 54.49
C LYS A 2 -0.48 -5.33 53.41
N LYS A 3 -0.42 -4.03 53.10
CA LYS A 3 -0.98 -3.47 51.87
C LYS A 3 0.07 -2.56 51.24
N GLN A 4 0.81 -3.12 50.30
CA GLN A 4 1.32 -2.42 49.12
C GLN A 4 0.52 -3.03 47.96
N ILE A 5 0.12 -2.30 46.93
CA ILE A 5 1.00 -1.76 45.89
C ILE A 5 0.30 -0.56 45.26
N PHE A 6 0.99 0.58 45.23
CA PHE A 6 0.76 1.64 44.25
C PHE A 6 1.34 1.18 42.91
N SER A 7 0.58 1.30 41.82
CA SER A 7 1.13 1.70 40.51
C SER A 7 -0.02 2.00 39.54
N ILE A 8 -0.44 3.27 39.47
CA ILE A 8 -1.12 3.78 38.27
C ILE A 8 0.02 4.14 37.32
N ALA A 9 0.39 3.19 36.46
CA ALA A 9 1.27 3.47 35.34
C ALA A 9 0.47 4.33 34.35
N THR A 10 0.58 5.65 34.50
CA THR A 10 0.08 6.64 33.57
C THR A 10 0.77 6.42 32.23
N LEU A 11 0.10 5.75 31.30
CA LEU A 11 0.57 5.54 29.94
C LEU A 11 0.62 6.91 29.24
N MET A 12 1.81 7.49 29.14
CA MET A 12 2.05 8.70 28.37
C MET A 12 1.87 8.38 26.88
N VAL A 13 0.70 8.71 26.33
CA VAL A 13 0.51 8.77 24.88
C VAL A 13 1.23 10.03 24.40
N VAL A 14 2.47 9.87 23.95
CA VAL A 14 3.19 10.93 23.22
C VAL A 14 2.54 11.04 21.85
N LEU A 15 1.53 11.89 21.74
CA LEU A 15 0.98 12.32 20.46
C LEU A 15 2.01 13.28 19.85
N ALA A 16 2.96 12.75 19.08
CA ALA A 16 3.86 13.57 18.29
C ALA A 16 3.05 14.18 17.13
N VAL A 17 2.43 15.33 17.38
CA VAL A 17 1.90 16.17 16.31
C VAL A 17 3.09 16.86 15.66
N VAL A 18 3.64 16.24 14.61
CA VAL A 18 4.62 16.94 13.76
C VAL A 18 3.85 17.95 12.93
N ILE A 19 3.72 19.17 13.44
CA ILE A 19 3.26 20.32 12.66
C ILE A 19 4.44 20.72 11.75
N MET A 20 4.51 20.15 10.55
CA MET A 20 5.46 20.61 9.53
C MET A 20 4.95 21.90 8.89
N THR A 21 5.19 23.04 9.55
CA THR A 21 5.16 24.34 8.86
C THR A 21 6.51 24.58 8.19
N GLY A 22 6.51 24.65 6.86
CA GLY A 22 7.44 25.50 6.11
C GLY A 22 8.80 24.91 5.71
N CYS A 23 8.79 23.94 4.80
CA CYS A 23 9.80 23.87 3.74
C CYS A 23 9.16 23.20 2.53
N ASN A 24 8.72 23.96 1.53
CA ASN A 24 8.26 23.43 0.24
C ASN A 24 9.46 22.88 -0.56
N LYS A 25 10.26 21.99 0.04
CA LYS A 25 11.03 21.05 -0.76
C LYS A 25 9.99 20.22 -1.48
N LYS A 26 9.87 20.41 -2.79
CA LYS A 26 9.10 19.49 -3.63
C LYS A 26 9.62 18.10 -3.30
N GLU A 27 8.82 17.31 -2.57
CA GLU A 27 9.18 15.92 -2.30
C GLU A 27 9.44 15.26 -3.65
N SER A 28 10.57 14.56 -3.75
CA SER A 28 10.83 13.73 -4.92
C SER A 28 9.74 12.67 -5.01
N PRO A 29 9.17 12.44 -6.21
CA PRO A 29 8.26 11.33 -6.40
C PRO A 29 8.87 10.03 -5.89
N SER A 30 8.06 9.24 -5.18
CA SER A 30 8.46 7.94 -4.66
C SER A 30 7.41 6.93 -5.06
N ILE A 31 7.85 5.78 -5.57
CA ILE A 31 6.97 4.68 -5.93
C ILE A 31 6.42 3.95 -4.68
N LYS A 32 7.12 4.06 -3.54
CA LYS A 32 6.71 3.47 -2.26
C LYS A 32 5.57 4.26 -1.64
N LYS A 33 4.37 4.02 -2.13
CA LYS A 33 3.11 4.68 -1.75
C LYS A 33 1.96 3.70 -1.90
N GLN A 34 0.79 4.15 -1.46
CA GLN A 34 -0.48 3.54 -1.78
C GLN A 34 -1.04 4.19 -3.04
N TRP A 35 -1.44 3.37 -4.00
CA TRP A 35 -1.88 3.77 -5.33
C TRP A 35 -3.27 3.19 -5.60
N ILE A 36 -4.29 4.05 -5.69
CA ILE A 36 -5.64 3.65 -6.06
C ILE A 36 -5.67 3.46 -7.57
N ILE A 37 -6.03 2.25 -7.98
CA ILE A 37 -6.19 1.85 -9.35
C ILE A 37 -7.68 1.90 -9.69
N LYS A 38 -7.98 2.57 -10.79
CA LYS A 38 -9.33 2.59 -11.35
C LYS A 38 -9.33 1.76 -12.63
N THR A 39 -9.86 0.56 -12.55
CA THR A 39 -10.28 -0.17 -13.75
C THR A 39 -11.70 0.27 -14.13
N ILE A 40 -12.03 0.22 -15.42
CA ILE A 40 -13.28 0.80 -15.96
C ILE A 40 -14.54 0.05 -15.46
N SER A 41 -14.38 -1.18 -14.96
CA SER A 41 -15.49 -2.11 -14.71
C SER A 41 -15.45 -2.83 -13.37
N GLN A 42 -14.56 -2.46 -12.45
CA GLN A 42 -14.44 -3.13 -11.14
C GLN A 42 -14.42 -2.11 -10.01
N GLU A 43 -14.69 -2.59 -8.79
CA GLU A 43 -14.49 -1.80 -7.58
C GLU A 43 -13.03 -1.31 -7.52
N PRO A 44 -12.77 -0.11 -6.94
CA PRO A 44 -11.42 0.40 -6.86
C PRO A 44 -10.47 -0.56 -6.15
N GLU A 45 -9.34 -0.82 -6.78
CA GLU A 45 -8.22 -1.58 -6.21
C GLU A 45 -7.16 -0.62 -5.67
N MET A 46 -6.30 -1.11 -4.78
CA MET A 46 -5.17 -0.38 -4.25
C MET A 46 -3.92 -1.25 -4.27
N PHE A 47 -2.87 -0.72 -4.88
CA PHE A 47 -1.52 -1.23 -4.71
C PHE A 47 -0.81 -0.44 -3.62
N ASP A 48 -0.50 -1.09 -2.51
CA ASP A 48 0.39 -0.58 -1.48
C ASP A 48 1.79 -1.12 -1.72
N ILE A 49 2.73 -0.23 -2.01
CA ILE A 49 4.12 -0.59 -2.30
C ILE A 49 4.98 -0.24 -1.08
N SER A 50 5.25 -1.23 -0.23
CA SER A 50 6.11 -1.12 0.95
C SER A 50 5.69 -0.06 1.99
N VAL A 51 4.42 0.34 2.04
CA VAL A 51 3.92 1.29 3.05
C VAL A 51 3.41 0.52 4.26
N THR A 52 2.44 -0.37 4.06
CA THR A 52 1.86 -1.17 5.16
C THR A 52 2.84 -2.24 5.64
N GLN A 53 3.60 -2.84 4.72
CA GLN A 53 4.60 -3.86 5.04
C GLN A 53 5.85 -3.66 4.17
N SER A 54 6.97 -3.28 4.81
CA SER A 54 8.23 -3.06 4.10
C SER A 54 8.70 -4.31 3.34
N GLY A 55 9.07 -4.15 2.06
CA GLY A 55 9.53 -5.25 1.21
C GLY A 55 8.39 -6.05 0.56
N TYR A 56 7.14 -5.60 0.69
CA TYR A 56 5.98 -6.24 0.08
C TYR A 56 5.20 -5.23 -0.77
N MET A 57 4.55 -5.76 -1.79
CA MET A 57 3.46 -5.13 -2.49
C MET A 57 2.17 -5.79 -2.01
N ILE A 58 1.22 -5.01 -1.54
CA ILE A 58 -0.09 -5.48 -1.11
C ILE A 58 -1.11 -5.04 -2.14
N ASP A 59 -1.91 -6.00 -2.58
CA ASP A 59 -3.12 -5.77 -3.35
C ASP A 59 -4.32 -5.80 -2.41
N ALA A 60 -5.14 -4.75 -2.48
CA ALA A 60 -6.30 -4.57 -1.64
C ALA A 60 -7.48 -4.02 -2.44
N GLU A 61 -8.67 -4.51 -2.16
CA GLU A 61 -9.90 -4.14 -2.86
C GLU A 61 -10.90 -3.50 -1.90
N GLN A 62 -11.76 -2.63 -2.42
CA GLN A 62 -12.91 -2.15 -1.66
C GLN A 62 -14.01 -3.22 -1.65
N ASP A 63 -14.45 -3.61 -0.45
CA ASP A 63 -15.62 -4.46 -0.26
C ASP A 63 -16.60 -3.79 0.70
N SER A 64 -17.61 -3.13 0.13
CA SER A 64 -18.64 -2.44 0.91
C SER A 64 -19.51 -3.38 1.76
N THR A 65 -19.65 -4.65 1.35
CA THR A 65 -20.41 -5.65 2.10
C THR A 65 -19.64 -6.11 3.32
N LEU A 66 -18.34 -6.40 3.15
CA LEU A 66 -17.46 -6.76 4.26
C LEU A 66 -17.27 -5.57 5.22
N ALA A 67 -17.11 -4.36 4.71
CA ALA A 67 -17.06 -3.14 5.51
C ALA A 67 -18.32 -2.98 6.37
N GLN A 68 -19.50 -3.17 5.80
CA GLN A 68 -20.75 -3.11 6.57
C GLN A 68 -20.80 -4.18 7.67
N LYS A 69 -20.44 -5.43 7.36
CA LYS A 69 -20.40 -6.52 8.35
C LYS A 69 -19.41 -6.25 9.48
N ALA A 70 -18.29 -5.61 9.19
CA ALA A 70 -17.26 -5.23 10.15
C ALA A 70 -17.51 -3.88 10.84
N ASN A 71 -18.61 -3.19 10.51
CA ASN A 71 -18.93 -1.84 10.98
C ASN A 71 -17.81 -0.81 10.69
N LEU A 72 -17.23 -0.90 9.49
CA LEU A 72 -16.18 -0.03 8.96
C LEU A 72 -16.75 0.91 7.88
N PRO A 73 -16.06 2.03 7.55
CA PRO A 73 -16.42 2.90 6.43
C PRO A 73 -16.56 2.11 5.11
N LYS A 74 -17.52 2.49 4.26
CA LYS A 74 -17.81 1.77 3.01
C LYS A 74 -16.65 1.76 2.01
N ASP A 75 -15.77 2.75 2.11
CA ASP A 75 -14.57 2.92 1.29
C ASP A 75 -13.33 2.22 1.89
N THR A 76 -13.52 1.34 2.88
CA THR A 76 -12.44 0.53 3.45
C THR A 76 -11.90 -0.44 2.40
N TYR A 77 -10.57 -0.51 2.33
CA TYR A 77 -9.84 -1.50 1.54
C TYR A 77 -9.42 -2.68 2.40
N PHE A 78 -9.65 -3.87 1.88
CA PHE A 78 -9.30 -5.14 2.51
C PHE A 78 -8.17 -5.81 1.73
N ILE A 79 -7.17 -6.32 2.45
CA ILE A 79 -6.03 -7.01 1.85
C ILE A 79 -6.53 -8.29 1.17
N ASN A 80 -6.31 -8.39 -0.14
CA ASN A 80 -6.58 -9.57 -0.94
C ASN A 80 -5.33 -10.45 -1.04
N ALA A 81 -4.19 -9.83 -1.36
CA ALA A 81 -2.92 -10.53 -1.51
C ALA A 81 -1.72 -9.69 -1.05
N SER A 82 -0.66 -10.39 -0.63
CA SER A 82 0.64 -9.80 -0.34
C SER A 82 1.71 -10.52 -1.14
N VAL A 83 2.52 -9.77 -1.87
CA VAL A 83 3.55 -10.29 -2.78
C VAL A 83 4.90 -9.71 -2.37
N GLN A 84 5.93 -10.54 -2.30
CA GLN A 84 7.26 -10.08 -1.92
C GLN A 84 7.87 -9.25 -3.06
N ILE A 85 8.43 -8.09 -2.71
CA ILE A 85 9.26 -7.29 -3.61
C ILE A 85 10.69 -7.81 -3.49
N VAL A 86 11.20 -8.37 -4.57
CA VAL A 86 12.61 -8.79 -4.68
C VAL A 86 13.50 -7.57 -4.87
N GLU A 87 13.08 -6.66 -5.74
CA GLU A 87 13.86 -5.50 -6.13
C GLU A 87 12.96 -4.36 -6.63
N ILE A 88 13.34 -3.11 -6.36
CA ILE A 88 12.83 -1.93 -7.07
C ILE A 88 14.02 -1.31 -7.79
N ASN A 89 13.98 -1.32 -9.12
CA ASN A 89 15.01 -0.76 -9.97
C ASN A 89 14.51 0.54 -10.60
N GLU A 90 15.10 1.66 -10.19
CA GLU A 90 14.79 2.99 -10.72
C GLU A 90 15.60 3.23 -12.01
N THR A 91 14.93 3.27 -13.16
CA THR A 91 15.58 3.58 -14.45
C THR A 91 15.71 5.08 -14.68
N SER A 92 14.82 5.87 -14.09
CA SER A 92 14.90 7.32 -14.01
C SER A 92 14.19 7.81 -12.74
N LYS A 93 14.21 9.12 -12.50
CA LYS A 93 13.46 9.74 -11.40
C LYS A 93 11.95 9.44 -11.44
N ASN A 94 11.40 9.13 -12.61
CA ASN A 94 9.96 9.02 -12.84
C ASN A 94 9.54 7.65 -13.41
N SER A 95 10.46 6.68 -13.48
CA SER A 95 10.21 5.37 -14.10
C SER A 95 11.11 4.29 -13.53
N GLY A 96 10.67 3.04 -13.66
CA GLY A 96 11.45 1.89 -13.22
C GLY A 96 10.68 0.59 -13.34
N THR A 97 11.20 -0.42 -12.65
CA THR A 97 10.58 -1.74 -12.54
C THR A 97 10.56 -2.22 -11.09
N ILE A 98 9.54 -2.99 -10.75
CA ILE A 98 9.41 -3.68 -9.49
C ILE A 98 9.39 -5.17 -9.82
N ARG A 99 10.35 -5.92 -9.28
CA ARG A 99 10.45 -7.37 -9.41
C ARG A 99 9.69 -8.00 -8.25
N LEU A 100 8.66 -8.77 -8.58
CA LEU A 100 7.72 -9.34 -7.64
C LEU A 100 7.83 -10.86 -7.66
N LYS A 101 7.86 -11.46 -6.47
CA LYS A 101 7.96 -12.91 -6.28
C LYS A 101 6.62 -13.51 -5.91
N PHE A 102 6.15 -14.44 -6.74
CA PHE A 102 4.90 -15.18 -6.61
C PHE A 102 5.20 -16.64 -6.28
N ILE A 103 4.22 -17.29 -5.65
CA ILE A 103 4.17 -18.73 -5.49
C ILE A 103 3.01 -19.21 -6.36
N ASP A 104 3.28 -20.07 -7.34
CA ASP A 104 2.25 -20.63 -8.20
C ASP A 104 1.42 -21.71 -7.47
N ASN A 105 0.43 -22.27 -8.16
CA ASN A 105 -0.43 -23.31 -7.59
C ASN A 105 0.30 -24.63 -7.28
N ASN A 106 1.51 -24.82 -7.82
CA ASN A 106 2.36 -25.99 -7.56
C ASN A 106 3.34 -25.75 -6.41
N GLY A 107 3.39 -24.52 -5.87
CA GLY A 107 4.35 -24.13 -4.83
C GLY A 107 5.68 -23.63 -5.39
N ASP A 108 5.81 -23.52 -6.71
CA ASP A 108 7.01 -23.03 -7.37
C ASP A 108 7.08 -21.50 -7.33
N THR A 109 8.30 -20.99 -7.26
CA THR A 109 8.54 -19.55 -7.25
C THR A 109 8.60 -19.01 -8.68
N GLU A 110 7.75 -18.04 -8.99
CA GLU A 110 7.84 -17.23 -10.21
C GLU A 110 8.21 -15.79 -9.88
N GLU A 111 9.02 -15.16 -10.72
CA GLU A 111 9.27 -13.72 -10.67
C GLU A 111 8.67 -13.03 -11.89
N LYS A 112 7.93 -11.94 -11.66
CA LYS A 112 7.31 -11.13 -12.72
C LYS A 112 7.61 -9.66 -12.50
N LEU A 113 7.58 -8.88 -13.58
CA LEU A 113 7.87 -7.45 -13.53
C LEU A 113 6.60 -6.59 -13.58
N LEU A 114 6.55 -5.62 -12.68
CA LEU A 114 5.64 -4.47 -12.75
C LEU A 114 6.45 -3.24 -13.14
N ARG A 115 6.29 -2.77 -14.38
CA ARG A 115 6.95 -1.54 -14.84
C ARG A 115 6.11 -0.34 -14.42
N TYR A 116 6.77 0.77 -14.13
CA TYR A 116 6.09 2.04 -13.89
C TYR A 116 6.71 3.19 -14.68
N SER A 117 5.89 4.13 -15.12
CA SER A 117 6.29 5.38 -15.77
C SER A 117 5.45 6.55 -15.26
N ASP A 118 5.85 7.76 -15.66
CA ASP A 118 5.14 9.01 -15.38
C ASP A 118 4.83 9.21 -13.89
N LEU A 119 5.72 8.71 -13.04
CA LEU A 119 5.59 8.79 -11.59
C LEU A 119 5.67 10.25 -11.15
N THR A 120 4.60 10.73 -10.53
CA THR A 120 4.55 12.03 -9.85
C THR A 120 4.27 11.82 -8.36
N ASN A 121 4.06 12.91 -7.62
CA ASN A 121 3.63 12.77 -6.24
C ASN A 121 2.19 12.26 -6.09
N SER A 122 1.38 12.39 -7.14
CA SER A 122 -0.06 12.11 -7.14
C SER A 122 -0.50 11.04 -8.11
N SER A 123 0.34 10.62 -9.06
CA SER A 123 -0.04 9.67 -10.11
C SER A 123 1.13 8.78 -10.54
N VAL A 124 0.80 7.63 -11.11
CA VAL A 124 1.74 6.73 -11.77
C VAL A 124 1.00 5.91 -12.82
N ILE A 125 1.70 5.48 -13.86
CA ILE A 125 1.19 4.51 -14.83
C ILE A 125 1.94 3.21 -14.64
N PHE A 126 1.21 2.12 -14.40
CA PHE A 126 1.77 0.77 -14.32
C PHE A 126 1.56 0.01 -15.63
N TYR A 127 2.56 -0.79 -15.99
CA TYR A 127 2.49 -1.76 -17.06
C TYR A 127 2.87 -3.10 -16.46
N SER A 128 1.93 -4.02 -16.55
CA SER A 128 1.99 -5.28 -15.86
C SER A 128 2.22 -6.41 -16.86
N GLU A 129 3.11 -7.33 -16.54
CA GLU A 129 3.18 -8.62 -17.23
C GLU A 129 2.02 -9.57 -16.82
N PHE A 130 1.18 -9.16 -15.86
CA PHE A 130 0.02 -9.92 -15.37
C PHE A 130 -1.24 -9.70 -16.21
N TYR A 131 -1.38 -8.53 -16.85
CA TYR A 131 -2.59 -8.12 -17.56
C TYR A 131 -2.24 -7.73 -19.00
N ASP A 132 -3.08 -8.14 -19.97
CA ASP A 132 -2.90 -7.84 -21.39
C ASP A 132 -2.69 -6.34 -21.63
N SER A 133 -1.42 -5.93 -21.84
CA SER A 133 -0.89 -4.70 -22.45
C SER A 133 -1.50 -3.32 -22.12
N VAL A 134 -2.55 -3.21 -21.31
CA VAL A 134 -3.27 -1.97 -21.05
C VAL A 134 -2.61 -1.26 -19.87
N PRO A 135 -2.17 0.00 -20.03
CA PRO A 135 -1.62 0.78 -18.93
C PRO A 135 -2.66 0.98 -17.83
N ILE A 136 -2.23 0.79 -16.59
CA ILE A 136 -3.04 1.00 -15.40
C ILE A 136 -2.69 2.37 -14.83
N ILE A 137 -3.64 3.30 -14.88
CA ILE A 137 -3.48 4.63 -14.29
C ILE A 137 -3.84 4.55 -12.81
N ALA A 138 -2.90 4.95 -11.95
CA ALA A 138 -3.11 4.95 -10.52
C ALA A 138 -2.87 6.34 -9.91
N ASN A 139 -3.64 6.66 -8.87
CA ASN A 139 -3.54 7.93 -8.14
C ASN A 139 -3.11 7.67 -6.71
N ALA A 140 -2.33 8.59 -6.14
CA ALA A 140 -1.86 8.46 -4.76
C ALA A 140 -3.06 8.43 -3.80
N ALA A 141 -3.10 7.41 -2.94
CA ALA A 141 -4.12 7.30 -1.90
C ALA A 141 -3.77 8.20 -0.70
N THR A 142 -4.81 8.69 -0.02
CA THR A 142 -4.70 9.26 1.33
C THR A 142 -5.14 8.27 2.41
N SER A 143 -5.57 7.07 2.03
CA SER A 143 -6.33 6.13 2.86
C SER A 143 -5.43 5.14 3.59
N LYS A 144 -5.73 4.83 4.86
CA LYS A 144 -5.01 3.84 5.66
C LYS A 144 -5.62 2.45 5.41
N ILE A 145 -4.87 1.52 4.81
CA ILE A 145 -5.25 0.10 4.77
C ILE A 145 -5.47 -0.37 6.21
N THR A 146 -6.56 -1.08 6.46
CA THR A 146 -6.81 -1.72 7.76
C THR A 146 -6.36 -3.18 7.66
N PRO A 147 -5.30 -3.61 8.37
CA PRO A 147 -4.95 -5.01 8.43
C PRO A 147 -6.06 -5.79 9.13
N HIS A 148 -6.68 -6.73 8.43
CA HIS A 148 -7.61 -7.66 9.07
C HIS A 148 -6.82 -8.89 9.52
N ASN A 149 -6.64 -9.05 10.83
CA ASN A 149 -6.25 -10.34 11.39
C ASN A 149 -7.45 -11.28 11.15
N ARG A 150 -7.24 -12.33 10.34
CA ARG A 150 -8.11 -13.51 10.31
C ARG A 150 -7.85 -14.37 11.54
#